data_AF-A0A931HLY5-F1
#
_entry.id   AF-A0A931HLY5-F1
#
_cell.length_a   1.000
_cell.length_b   1.000
_cell.length_c   1.000
_cell.angle_alpha   90.00
_cell.angle_beta   90.00
_cell.angle_gamma   90.00
#
_symmetry.space_group_name_H-M   'P 1'
#
loop_
_entity.id
_entity.type
_entity.pdbx_description
1 polymer ?
#
loop_
_entity_poly.entity_id
_entity_poly.type
_entity_poly.pdbx_seq_one_letter_code
_entity_poly.pdbx_strand_id
1 'polypeptide(L)'
;MILGNPAHGGSTVARYEGRVVFVRHGLPGERVIALVTEDRGGSYCFADAVQILEASPDRVNPVCPISGPGGAGCCDLSHASLPAQQRIGAAVVAEQLRRLGGIDRPVEVELLPGGEPDGTRWRTRVRLAVDRVGNPGFRRHHSHDVETDLACPQIEARAYVGLTDRVWQPGAELQVVLDADGERHVVEIAPPHVSRTGRRSPGRRGASARRAAASAPRVEKVMEGSGRPVQRVGTREWRLSATGFWQAHRGAASTYSRVVGEWADASAGATAWDLYG
;
A
#
# COMPACT_ATOMS: atom_id res chain seq x y z
N MET A 1 -4.17 -21.01 -17.31
CA MET A 1 -4.03 -19.91 -18.29
C MET A 1 -2.60 -19.38 -18.27
N ILE A 2 -2.16 -18.69 -19.33
CA ILE A 2 -0.84 -18.03 -19.38
C ILE A 2 -1.02 -16.54 -19.07
N LEU A 3 -0.17 -16.00 -18.20
CA LEU A 3 -0.20 -14.61 -17.78
C LEU A 3 0.63 -13.74 -18.73
N GLY A 4 0.06 -12.62 -19.16
CA GLY A 4 0.69 -11.66 -20.06
C GLY A 4 1.26 -10.45 -19.32
N ASN A 5 1.08 -9.27 -19.91
CA ASN A 5 1.65 -8.03 -19.39
C ASN A 5 1.17 -7.69 -17.98
N PRO A 6 2.01 -7.05 -17.15
CA PRO A 6 1.58 -6.52 -15.88
C PRO A 6 0.58 -5.37 -16.07
N ALA A 7 -0.26 -5.18 -15.07
CA ALA A 7 -1.18 -4.07 -14.94
C ALA A 7 -0.91 -3.30 -13.64
N HIS A 8 -1.39 -2.06 -13.58
CA HIS A 8 -1.36 -1.29 -12.35
C HIS A 8 -2.09 -2.04 -11.22
N GLY A 9 -1.58 -1.92 -9.98
CA GLY A 9 -2.14 -2.62 -8.82
C GLY A 9 -1.63 -4.06 -8.63
N GLY A 10 -0.49 -4.42 -9.22
CA GLY A 10 0.18 -5.71 -8.95
C GLY A 10 -0.49 -6.94 -9.55
N SER A 11 -1.39 -6.74 -10.53
CA SER A 11 -1.98 -7.82 -11.32
C SER A 11 -1.23 -8.03 -12.63
N THR A 12 -1.42 -9.20 -13.23
CA THR A 12 -1.06 -9.49 -14.62
C THR A 12 -2.32 -9.74 -15.42
N VAL A 13 -2.26 -9.48 -16.72
CA VAL A 13 -3.42 -9.62 -17.61
C VAL A 13 -3.36 -10.95 -18.35
N ALA A 14 -4.44 -11.72 -18.27
CA ALA A 14 -4.65 -12.90 -19.08
C ALA A 14 -5.94 -12.76 -19.90
N ARG A 15 -6.13 -13.67 -20.87
CA ARG A 15 -7.38 -13.80 -21.62
C ARG A 15 -7.93 -15.21 -21.49
N TYR A 16 -9.23 -15.31 -21.26
CA TYR A 16 -9.95 -16.58 -21.19
C TYR A 16 -11.36 -16.38 -21.74
N GLU A 17 -11.75 -17.23 -22.70
CA GLU A 17 -13.07 -17.19 -23.34
C GLU A 17 -13.47 -15.77 -23.83
N GLY A 18 -12.53 -15.05 -24.44
CA GLY A 18 -12.75 -13.69 -24.96
C GLY A 18 -12.77 -12.57 -23.91
N ARG A 19 -12.70 -12.91 -22.61
CA ARG A 19 -12.68 -11.94 -21.50
C ARG A 19 -11.26 -11.63 -21.06
N VAL A 20 -11.07 -10.42 -20.53
CA VAL A 20 -9.84 -9.99 -19.86
C VAL A 20 -9.90 -10.44 -18.40
N VAL A 21 -8.86 -11.11 -17.92
CA VAL A 21 -8.78 -11.55 -16.52
C VAL A 21 -7.59 -10.84 -15.88
N PHE A 22 -7.85 -10.04 -14.85
CA PHE A 22 -6.81 -9.44 -14.02
C PHE A 22 -6.43 -10.43 -12.92
N VAL A 23 -5.24 -11.01 -13.01
CA VAL A 23 -4.77 -12.08 -12.13
C VAL A 23 -3.72 -11.54 -11.17
N ARG A 24 -4.02 -11.52 -9.87
CA ARG A 24 -3.03 -11.21 -8.82
C ARG A 24 -2.20 -12.43 -8.48
N HIS A 25 -1.08 -12.21 -7.80
CA HIS A 25 -0.17 -13.26 -7.30
C HIS A 25 0.55 -14.09 -8.38
N GLY A 26 0.45 -13.67 -9.64
CA GLY A 26 1.14 -14.24 -10.78
C GLY A 26 2.06 -13.24 -11.47
N LEU A 27 3.12 -13.73 -12.09
CA LEU A 27 4.09 -12.96 -12.86
C LEU A 27 3.88 -13.13 -14.37
N PRO A 28 4.30 -12.15 -15.19
CA PRO A 28 4.28 -12.29 -16.65
C PRO A 28 5.00 -13.57 -17.12
N GLY A 29 4.40 -14.27 -18.08
CA GLY A 29 4.91 -15.50 -18.67
C GLY A 29 4.54 -16.78 -17.91
N GLU A 30 3.98 -16.69 -16.70
CA GLU A 30 3.64 -17.88 -15.93
C GLU A 30 2.40 -18.60 -16.44
N ARG A 31 2.39 -19.93 -16.27
CA ARG A 31 1.19 -20.75 -16.45
C ARG A 31 0.58 -21.07 -15.10
N VAL A 32 -0.69 -20.73 -14.90
CA VAL A 32 -1.35 -20.80 -13.59
C VAL A 32 -2.74 -21.43 -13.64
N ILE A 33 -3.19 -21.96 -12.50
CA ILE A 33 -4.61 -22.10 -12.17
C ILE A 33 -5.02 -20.84 -11.42
N ALA A 34 -6.01 -20.14 -11.94
CA ALA A 34 -6.53 -18.91 -11.36
C ALA A 34 -7.95 -19.15 -10.82
N LEU A 35 -8.21 -18.68 -9.60
CA LEU A 35 -9.53 -18.68 -8.98
C LEU A 35 -10.15 -17.29 -9.16
N VAL A 36 -11.31 -17.21 -9.80
CA VAL A 36 -12.04 -15.95 -9.97
C VAL A 36 -12.51 -15.47 -8.59
N THR A 37 -12.10 -14.26 -8.22
CA THR A 37 -12.42 -13.62 -6.93
C THR A 37 -13.54 -12.60 -7.07
N GLU A 38 -13.70 -12.01 -8.25
CA GLU A 38 -14.78 -11.08 -8.54
C GLU A 38 -15.19 -11.16 -10.01
N ASP A 39 -16.47 -11.45 -10.25
CA ASP A 39 -17.08 -11.44 -11.57
C ASP A 39 -18.41 -10.68 -11.54
N ARG A 40 -18.44 -9.52 -12.20
CA ARG A 40 -19.65 -8.69 -12.36
C ARG A 40 -20.31 -8.91 -13.73
N GLY A 41 -19.88 -9.90 -14.50
CA GLY A 41 -20.21 -10.09 -15.90
C GLY A 41 -19.48 -9.11 -16.84
N GLY A 42 -19.68 -9.28 -18.15
CA GLY A 42 -19.10 -8.40 -19.17
C GLY A 42 -17.69 -8.80 -19.61
N SER A 43 -16.92 -7.83 -20.09
CA SER A 43 -15.66 -8.07 -20.81
C SER A 43 -14.46 -8.42 -19.91
N TYR A 44 -14.59 -8.33 -18.59
CA TYR A 44 -13.50 -8.63 -17.67
C TYR A 44 -13.95 -9.20 -16.31
N CYS A 45 -13.00 -9.81 -15.58
CA CYS A 45 -13.13 -10.23 -14.18
C CYS A 45 -11.78 -10.18 -13.46
N PHE A 46 -11.80 -10.39 -12.14
CA PHE A 46 -10.61 -10.47 -11.30
C PHE A 46 -10.42 -11.89 -10.76
N ALA A 47 -9.16 -12.30 -10.62
CA ALA A 47 -8.79 -13.60 -10.12
C ALA A 47 -7.48 -13.54 -9.32
N ASP A 48 -7.26 -14.56 -8.50
CA ASP A 48 -5.97 -14.81 -7.86
C ASP A 48 -5.34 -16.07 -8.47
N ALA A 49 -4.04 -16.04 -8.76
CA ALA A 49 -3.29 -17.24 -9.11
C ALA A 49 -3.14 -18.12 -7.85
N VAL A 50 -3.90 -19.22 -7.79
CA VAL A 50 -3.92 -20.13 -6.62
C VAL A 50 -2.96 -21.30 -6.77
N GLN A 51 -2.53 -21.61 -8.00
CA GLN A 51 -1.48 -22.59 -8.26
C GLN A 51 -0.62 -22.13 -9.44
N ILE A 52 0.70 -22.21 -9.27
CA ILE A 52 1.69 -21.94 -10.31
C ILE A 52 2.10 -23.27 -10.93
N LEU A 53 1.80 -23.47 -12.20
CA LEU A 53 2.11 -24.69 -12.96
C LEU A 53 3.47 -24.59 -13.64
N GLU A 54 3.80 -23.41 -14.17
CA GLU A 54 5.12 -23.08 -14.70
C GLU A 54 5.51 -21.71 -14.17
N ALA A 55 6.52 -21.68 -13.31
CA ALA A 55 6.98 -20.48 -12.65
C ALA A 55 7.93 -19.67 -13.53
N SER A 56 7.87 -18.34 -13.40
CA SER A 56 8.86 -17.45 -13.96
C SER A 56 10.21 -17.66 -13.24
N PRO A 57 11.36 -17.51 -13.91
CA PRO A 57 12.67 -17.49 -13.24
C PRO A 57 12.80 -16.36 -12.21
N ASP A 58 11.96 -15.33 -12.31
CA ASP A 58 11.90 -14.23 -11.36
C ASP A 58 11.04 -14.51 -10.12
N ARG A 59 10.34 -15.66 -10.06
CA ARG A 59 9.54 -16.02 -8.90
C ARG A 59 10.45 -16.43 -7.75
N VAL A 60 10.17 -15.85 -6.58
CA VAL A 60 10.84 -16.18 -5.32
C VAL A 60 9.81 -16.64 -4.29
N ASN A 61 10.28 -17.24 -3.19
CA ASN A 61 9.41 -17.47 -2.05
C ASN A 61 8.85 -16.13 -1.54
N PRO A 62 7.54 -16.02 -1.28
CA PRO A 62 6.94 -14.76 -0.86
C PRO A 62 7.63 -14.18 0.38
N VAL A 63 8.14 -12.96 0.29
CA VAL A 63 8.80 -12.28 1.43
C VAL A 63 7.83 -11.91 2.54
N CYS A 64 6.54 -11.77 2.22
CA CYS A 64 5.49 -11.43 3.17
C CYS A 64 4.57 -12.63 3.41
N PRO A 65 4.60 -13.27 4.60
CA PRO A 65 3.89 -14.51 4.86
C PRO A 65 2.36 -14.35 4.91
N ILE A 66 1.88 -13.15 5.25
CA ILE A 66 0.45 -12.85 5.33
C ILE A 66 -0.13 -12.34 4.00
N SER A 67 0.71 -12.15 2.99
CA SER A 67 0.28 -11.79 1.64
C SER A 67 0.02 -13.03 0.80
N GLY A 68 -0.78 -12.89 -0.26
CA GLY A 68 -1.11 -13.98 -1.16
C GLY A 68 -2.62 -14.12 -1.39
N PRO A 69 -3.03 -15.14 -2.15
CA PRO A 69 -4.45 -15.43 -2.38
C PRO A 69 -5.22 -15.56 -1.06
N GLY A 70 -6.27 -14.75 -0.89
CA GLY A 70 -7.07 -14.71 0.35
C GLY A 70 -6.39 -14.04 1.57
N GLY A 71 -5.16 -13.57 1.44
CA GLY A 71 -4.40 -12.91 2.51
C GLY A 71 -4.58 -11.38 2.57
N ALA A 72 -3.69 -10.74 3.31
CA ALA A 72 -3.60 -9.29 3.46
C ALA A 72 -3.28 -8.60 2.12
N GLY A 73 -3.94 -7.46 1.84
CA GLY A 73 -3.69 -6.63 0.65
C GLY A 73 -2.44 -5.73 0.76
N CYS A 74 -1.45 -6.11 1.58
CA CYS A 74 -0.32 -5.25 1.93
C CYS A 74 0.84 -5.29 0.93
N CYS A 75 1.12 -6.45 0.33
CA CYS A 75 2.30 -6.70 -0.51
C CYS A 75 1.92 -7.49 -1.77
N ASP A 76 1.53 -6.82 -2.86
CA ASP A 76 1.03 -7.50 -4.06
C ASP A 76 2.10 -8.29 -4.82
N LEU A 77 3.36 -7.86 -4.78
CA LEU A 77 4.49 -8.46 -5.52
C LEU A 77 5.50 -9.18 -4.63
N SER A 78 5.10 -9.61 -3.42
CA SER A 78 5.99 -10.30 -2.47
C SER A 78 6.66 -11.56 -3.01
N HIS A 79 6.10 -12.15 -4.07
CA HIS A 79 6.54 -13.37 -4.75
C HIS A 79 7.44 -13.11 -5.96
N ALA A 80 7.80 -11.85 -6.23
CA ALA A 80 8.69 -11.45 -7.32
C ALA A 80 10.05 -11.03 -6.78
N SER A 81 11.13 -11.42 -7.46
CA SER A 81 12.46 -10.88 -7.21
C SER A 81 12.45 -9.34 -7.31
N LEU A 82 13.29 -8.66 -6.54
CA LEU A 82 13.32 -7.19 -6.54
C LEU A 82 13.61 -6.59 -7.93
N PRO A 83 14.54 -7.13 -8.75
CA PRO A 83 14.72 -6.68 -10.13
C PRO A 83 13.46 -6.85 -11.00
N ALA A 84 12.69 -7.92 -10.78
CA ALA A 84 11.43 -8.11 -11.50
C ALA A 84 10.37 -7.10 -11.07
N GLN A 85 10.29 -6.75 -9.78
CA GLN A 85 9.40 -5.69 -9.30
C GLN A 85 9.70 -4.35 -9.97
N GLN A 86 10.98 -3.99 -10.13
CA GLN A 86 11.40 -2.78 -10.86
C GLN A 86 10.99 -2.82 -12.33
N ARG A 87 11.26 -3.94 -13.04
CA ARG A 87 10.86 -4.12 -14.44
C ARG A 87 9.34 -4.04 -14.63
N ILE A 88 8.58 -4.64 -13.71
CA ILE A 88 7.11 -4.57 -13.70
C ILE A 88 6.65 -3.12 -13.53
N GLY A 89 7.20 -2.41 -12.54
CA GLY A 89 6.89 -0.99 -12.31
C GLY A 89 7.21 -0.12 -13.52
N ALA A 90 8.39 -0.31 -14.11
CA ALA A 90 8.83 0.38 -15.32
C ALA A 90 7.89 0.13 -16.50
N ALA A 91 7.52 -1.13 -16.74
CA ALA A 91 6.60 -1.50 -17.81
C ALA A 91 5.22 -0.86 -17.64
N VAL A 92 4.68 -0.83 -16.41
CA VAL A 92 3.41 -0.18 -16.11
C VAL A 92 3.48 1.32 -16.39
N VAL A 93 4.52 2.01 -15.92
CA VAL A 93 4.68 3.47 -16.16
C VAL A 93 4.87 3.77 -17.64
N ALA A 94 5.72 3.02 -18.34
CA ALA A 94 5.95 3.18 -19.78
C ALA A 94 4.66 2.98 -20.59
N GLU A 95 3.84 1.98 -20.24
CA GLU A 95 2.54 1.74 -20.86
C GLU A 95 1.60 2.95 -20.69
N GLN A 96 1.53 3.51 -19.48
CA GLN A 96 0.67 4.68 -19.20
C GLN A 96 1.16 5.93 -19.93
N LEU A 97 2.47 6.19 -19.92
CA LEU A 97 3.07 7.30 -20.67
C LEU A 97 2.75 7.21 -22.16
N ARG A 98 2.88 6.03 -22.75
CA ARG A 98 2.60 5.83 -24.17
C ARG A 98 1.11 5.98 -24.49
N ARG A 99 0.22 5.32 -23.73
CA ARG A 99 -1.23 5.31 -24.03
C ARG A 99 -1.94 6.62 -23.72
N LEU A 100 -1.60 7.24 -22.59
CA LEU A 100 -2.32 8.42 -22.09
C LEU A 100 -1.57 9.70 -22.39
N GLY A 101 -0.23 9.66 -22.28
CA GLY A 101 0.62 10.82 -22.53
C GLY A 101 1.12 10.95 -23.97
N GLY A 102 1.00 9.91 -24.79
CA GLY A 102 1.61 9.88 -26.13
C GLY A 102 3.15 9.91 -26.11
N ILE A 103 3.77 9.59 -24.96
CA ILE A 103 5.21 9.65 -24.75
C ILE A 103 5.75 8.22 -24.80
N ASP A 104 6.54 7.91 -25.83
CA ASP A 104 7.25 6.63 -25.94
C ASP A 104 8.70 6.81 -25.52
N ARG A 105 9.04 6.33 -24.31
CA ARG A 105 10.41 6.37 -23.78
C ARG A 105 10.70 5.14 -22.91
N PRO A 106 11.97 4.72 -22.80
CA PRO A 106 12.36 3.79 -21.76
C PRO A 106 12.11 4.40 -20.37
N VAL A 107 11.66 3.57 -19.44
CA VAL A 107 11.50 3.93 -18.03
C VAL A 107 12.37 2.99 -17.22
N GLU A 108 13.16 3.58 -16.32
CA GLU A 108 13.92 2.85 -15.31
C GLU A 108 13.31 3.15 -13.93
N VAL A 109 13.29 2.13 -13.06
CA VAL A 109 12.80 2.26 -11.69
C VAL A 109 13.94 1.92 -10.74
N GLU A 110 14.37 2.93 -9.99
CA GLU A 110 15.43 2.80 -8.98
C GLU A 110 14.82 2.59 -7.58
N LEU A 111 15.59 1.93 -6.71
CA LEU A 111 15.21 1.81 -5.31
C LEU A 111 15.47 3.12 -4.57
N LEU A 112 14.53 3.51 -3.73
CA LEU A 112 14.77 4.55 -2.75
C LEU A 112 15.68 4.01 -1.63
N PRO A 113 16.53 4.87 -1.03
CA PRO A 113 17.42 4.44 0.04
C PRO A 113 16.66 4.08 1.33
N GLY A 114 17.22 3.14 2.09
CA GLY A 114 16.75 2.79 3.44
C GLY A 114 15.76 1.63 3.54
N GLY A 115 15.53 0.88 2.46
CA GLY A 115 15.01 -0.48 2.55
C GLY A 115 16.16 -1.49 2.76
N GLU A 116 15.80 -2.70 3.15
CA GLU A 116 16.71 -3.86 3.08
C GLU A 116 16.87 -4.35 1.64
N PRO A 117 17.96 -5.07 1.30
CA PRO A 117 18.21 -5.57 -0.06
C PRO A 117 17.13 -6.51 -0.62
N ASP A 118 16.31 -7.10 0.23
CA ASP A 118 15.19 -7.98 -0.14
C ASP A 118 13.87 -7.22 -0.39
N GLY A 119 13.88 -5.87 -0.34
CA GLY A 119 12.71 -5.03 -0.54
C GLY A 119 11.83 -4.86 0.71
N THR A 120 12.35 -5.15 1.90
CA THR A 120 11.64 -5.02 3.18
C THR A 120 12.09 -3.80 3.99
N ARG A 121 11.43 -3.53 5.13
CA ARG A 121 11.75 -2.49 6.13
C ARG A 121 11.94 -1.06 5.62
N TRP A 122 11.42 -0.74 4.45
CA TRP A 122 11.48 0.62 3.91
C TRP A 122 10.43 1.56 4.52
N ARG A 123 9.35 1.00 5.07
CA ARG A 123 8.17 1.73 5.54
C ARG A 123 8.37 2.23 6.97
N THR A 124 8.00 3.48 7.26
CA THR A 124 8.12 4.13 8.58
C THR A 124 6.80 4.20 9.32
N ARG A 125 5.68 3.96 8.63
CA ARG A 125 4.35 4.11 9.21
C ARG A 125 3.34 3.14 8.63
N VAL A 126 2.48 2.60 9.49
CA VAL A 126 1.44 1.63 9.12
C VAL A 126 0.13 2.00 9.79
N ARG A 127 -0.98 1.76 9.09
CA ARG A 127 -2.33 1.91 9.63
C ARG A 127 -2.98 0.54 9.67
N LEU A 128 -3.30 0.07 10.86
CA LEU A 128 -3.92 -1.22 11.10
C LEU A 128 -5.42 -1.02 11.36
N ALA A 129 -6.26 -1.91 10.87
CA ALA A 129 -7.66 -1.98 11.26
C ALA A 129 -7.78 -2.78 12.55
N VAL A 130 -8.77 -2.46 13.38
CA VAL A 130 -9.13 -3.26 14.55
C VAL A 130 -10.38 -4.05 14.24
N ASP A 131 -10.33 -5.37 14.42
CA ASP A 131 -11.45 -6.27 14.16
C ASP A 131 -12.59 -6.10 15.19
N ARG A 132 -13.61 -6.96 15.08
CA ARG A 132 -14.81 -6.91 15.95
C ARG A 132 -14.56 -7.33 17.41
N VAL A 133 -13.44 -8.00 17.71
CA VAL A 133 -13.07 -8.44 19.06
C VAL A 133 -11.91 -7.63 19.65
N GLY A 134 -11.37 -6.66 18.89
CA GLY A 134 -10.35 -5.74 19.37
C GLY A 134 -8.92 -6.10 18.96
N ASN A 135 -8.72 -7.02 18.01
CA ASN A 135 -7.39 -7.36 17.50
C ASN A 135 -6.99 -6.43 16.35
N PRO A 136 -5.77 -5.86 16.35
CA PRO A 136 -5.27 -5.08 15.24
C PRO A 136 -4.76 -5.98 14.11
N GLY A 137 -4.85 -5.50 12.86
CA GLY A 137 -4.35 -6.23 11.71
C GLY A 137 -4.47 -5.48 10.37
N PHE A 138 -4.06 -6.18 9.31
CA PHE A 138 -4.15 -5.68 7.94
C PHE A 138 -5.50 -6.03 7.33
N ARG A 139 -6.08 -5.16 6.50
CA ARG A 139 -7.25 -5.57 5.73
C ARG A 139 -6.84 -6.59 4.66
N ARG A 140 -7.62 -7.66 4.54
CA ARG A 140 -7.55 -8.56 3.39
C ARG A 140 -7.89 -7.80 2.11
N HIS A 141 -7.32 -8.24 1.00
CA HIS A 141 -7.46 -7.53 -0.27
C HIS A 141 -8.94 -7.37 -0.66
N HIS A 142 -9.35 -6.13 -0.95
CA HIS A 142 -10.75 -5.75 -1.22
C HIS A 142 -11.80 -6.30 -0.23
N SER A 143 -11.41 -6.56 1.03
CA SER A 143 -12.30 -7.05 2.09
C SER A 143 -12.30 -6.14 3.31
N HIS A 144 -13.32 -6.31 4.15
CA HIS A 144 -13.39 -5.74 5.50
C HIS A 144 -12.80 -6.70 6.55
N ASP A 145 -12.48 -7.93 6.17
CA ASP A 145 -11.83 -8.90 7.04
C ASP A 145 -10.41 -8.44 7.39
N VAL A 146 -10.02 -8.71 8.63
CA VAL A 146 -8.74 -8.31 9.21
C VAL A 146 -7.87 -9.55 9.37
N GLU A 147 -6.70 -9.52 8.75
CA GLU A 147 -5.60 -10.45 8.98
C GLU A 147 -4.80 -9.96 10.18
N THR A 148 -4.91 -10.68 11.31
CA THR A 148 -4.37 -10.27 12.61
C THR A 148 -2.95 -10.76 12.86
N ASP A 149 -2.41 -11.62 11.99
CA ASP A 149 -0.98 -11.90 12.01
C ASP A 149 -0.18 -10.67 11.56
N LEU A 150 0.52 -10.03 12.50
CA LEU A 150 1.27 -8.79 12.28
C LEU A 150 2.68 -9.07 11.71
N ALA A 151 2.74 -9.85 10.62
CA ALA A 151 3.99 -10.28 9.99
C ALA A 151 4.28 -9.61 8.63
N CYS A 152 3.68 -8.45 8.35
CA CYS A 152 4.02 -7.68 7.15
C CYS A 152 5.44 -7.08 7.26
N PRO A 153 6.38 -7.40 6.36
CA PRO A 153 7.79 -7.01 6.49
C PRO A 153 8.08 -5.60 5.96
N GLN A 154 7.07 -4.84 5.49
CA GLN A 154 7.29 -3.51 4.92
C GLN A 154 7.90 -2.53 5.93
N ILE A 155 7.50 -2.62 7.20
CA ILE A 155 8.02 -1.84 8.32
C ILE A 155 8.79 -2.77 9.26
N GLU A 156 9.73 -2.21 10.03
CA GLU A 156 10.47 -2.97 11.04
C GLU A 156 9.53 -3.62 12.06
N ALA A 157 9.81 -4.88 12.44
CA ALA A 157 8.97 -5.68 13.33
C ALA A 157 8.69 -5.02 14.70
N ARG A 158 9.61 -4.17 15.18
CA ARG A 158 9.42 -3.39 16.41
C ARG A 158 8.18 -2.48 16.38
N ALA A 159 7.66 -2.14 15.19
CA ALA A 159 6.39 -1.41 15.07
C ALA A 159 5.21 -2.20 15.65
N TYR A 160 5.26 -3.54 15.67
CA TYR A 160 4.14 -4.38 16.07
C TYR A 160 4.22 -4.90 17.52
N VAL A 161 5.38 -4.83 18.15
CA VAL A 161 5.63 -5.40 19.48
C VAL A 161 4.62 -4.86 20.51
N GLY A 162 3.92 -5.76 21.21
CA GLY A 162 2.94 -5.42 22.24
C GLY A 162 1.57 -4.95 21.73
N LEU A 163 1.36 -4.82 20.41
CA LEU A 163 0.05 -4.43 19.89
C LEU A 163 -1.01 -5.53 20.08
N THR A 164 -0.61 -6.80 20.10
CA THR A 164 -1.48 -7.97 20.30
C THR A 164 -1.75 -8.28 21.77
N ASP A 165 -1.03 -7.62 22.69
CA ASP A 165 -1.15 -7.88 24.14
C ASP A 165 -2.33 -7.13 24.76
N ARG A 166 -3.08 -6.39 23.93
CA ARG A 166 -4.18 -5.53 24.34
C ARG A 166 -5.38 -5.69 23.42
N VAL A 167 -6.56 -5.55 24.02
CA VAL A 167 -7.83 -5.39 23.31
C VAL A 167 -8.05 -3.91 22.99
N TRP A 168 -8.14 -3.59 21.70
CA TRP A 168 -8.39 -2.24 21.20
C TRP A 168 -9.88 -1.99 20.96
N GLN A 169 -10.29 -0.74 20.78
CA GLN A 169 -11.68 -0.43 20.50
C GLN A 169 -12.11 -1.10 19.17
N PRO A 170 -13.13 -1.98 19.16
CA PRO A 170 -13.56 -2.64 17.93
C PRO A 170 -13.95 -1.66 16.82
N GLY A 171 -13.44 -1.88 15.61
CA GLY A 171 -13.65 -1.00 14.46
C GLY A 171 -12.81 0.27 14.44
N ALA A 172 -11.93 0.48 15.44
CA ALA A 172 -10.93 1.54 15.42
C ALA A 172 -9.85 1.26 14.37
N GLU A 173 -8.94 2.21 14.21
CA GLU A 173 -7.73 2.05 13.42
C GLU A 173 -6.52 2.47 14.26
N LEU A 174 -5.42 1.73 14.14
CA LEU A 174 -4.17 2.07 14.84
C LEU A 174 -3.22 2.69 13.85
N GLN A 175 -2.78 3.91 14.11
CA GLN A 175 -1.70 4.54 13.39
C GLN A 175 -0.41 4.34 14.17
N VAL A 176 0.51 3.57 13.57
CA VAL A 176 1.84 3.32 14.13
C VAL A 176 2.87 4.05 13.28
N VAL A 177 3.79 4.75 13.92
CA VAL A 177 4.88 5.47 13.26
C VAL A 177 6.18 5.21 14.00
N LEU A 178 7.24 4.86 13.25
CA LEU A 178 8.63 4.89 13.70
C LEU A 178 9.23 6.19 13.18
N ASP A 179 9.69 7.04 14.08
CA ASP A 179 10.17 8.38 13.73
C ASP A 179 11.69 8.41 13.45
N ALA A 180 12.22 9.60 13.15
CA ALA A 180 13.62 9.78 12.80
C ALA A 180 14.59 9.58 13.99
N ASP A 181 14.11 9.66 15.22
CA ASP A 181 14.88 9.38 16.44
C ASP A 181 14.75 7.90 16.88
N GLY A 182 13.97 7.12 16.13
CA GLY A 182 13.68 5.73 16.44
C GLY A 182 12.62 5.58 17.54
N GLU A 183 11.91 6.66 17.92
CA GLU A 183 10.76 6.57 18.80
C GLU A 183 9.56 5.97 18.04
N ARG A 184 8.77 5.16 18.75
CA ARG A 184 7.52 4.61 18.24
C ARG A 184 6.36 5.42 18.79
N HIS A 185 5.46 5.81 17.90
CA HIS A 185 4.18 6.43 18.25
C HIS A 185 3.04 5.51 17.86
N VAL A 186 2.10 5.33 18.77
CA VAL A 186 0.87 4.57 18.51
C VAL A 186 -0.33 5.44 18.85
N VAL A 187 -1.18 5.69 17.87
CA VAL A 187 -2.42 6.47 18.02
C VAL A 187 -3.61 5.59 17.66
N GLU A 188 -4.54 5.45 18.60
CA GLU A 188 -5.83 4.81 18.36
C GLU A 188 -6.81 5.85 17.81
N ILE A 189 -7.35 5.58 16.61
CA ILE A 189 -8.32 6.42 15.92
C ILE A 189 -9.68 5.74 16.04
N ALA A 190 -10.64 6.42 16.67
CA ALA A 190 -11.96 5.87 16.92
C ALA A 190 -12.67 5.39 15.63
N PRO A 191 -13.63 4.45 15.72
CA PRO A 191 -14.42 4.00 14.58
C PRO A 191 -15.16 5.15 13.89
N PRO A 192 -15.38 5.08 12.56
CA PRO A 192 -16.17 6.09 11.88
C PRO A 192 -17.63 6.08 12.35
N HIS A 193 -18.18 7.27 12.63
CA HIS A 193 -19.59 7.41 12.95
C HIS A 193 -20.44 7.34 11.67
N VAL A 194 -20.89 6.13 11.31
CA VAL A 194 -21.65 5.92 10.07
C VAL A 194 -23.10 6.41 10.24
N SER A 195 -23.49 7.37 9.39
CA SER A 195 -24.86 7.90 9.35
C SER A 195 -25.90 6.81 9.01
N ARG A 196 -27.18 7.08 9.30
CA ARG A 196 -28.28 6.19 8.93
C ARG A 196 -28.29 5.87 7.43
N THR A 197 -27.98 6.86 6.60
CA THR A 197 -27.84 6.70 5.14
C THR A 197 -26.71 5.73 4.79
N GLY A 198 -25.55 5.86 5.43
CA GLY A 198 -24.43 4.95 5.24
C GLY A 198 -24.74 3.51 5.67
N ARG A 199 -25.61 3.34 6.68
CA ARG A 199 -26.03 2.01 7.16
C ARG A 199 -27.14 1.36 6.32
N ARG A 200 -28.12 2.13 5.86
CA ARG A 200 -29.37 1.58 5.28
C ARG A 200 -29.48 1.73 3.77
N SER A 201 -28.76 2.67 3.14
CA SER A 201 -28.88 2.87 1.69
C SER A 201 -27.97 1.91 0.93
N PRO A 202 -28.51 1.10 0.00
CA PRO A 202 -27.67 0.32 -0.92
C PRO A 202 -27.02 1.23 -1.97
N GLY A 203 -26.06 0.66 -2.70
CA GLY A 203 -25.44 1.31 -3.85
C GLY A 203 -24.63 2.57 -3.54
N ARG A 204 -24.51 3.44 -4.55
CA ARG A 204 -23.59 4.59 -4.55
C ARG A 204 -23.84 5.58 -3.41
N ARG A 205 -25.10 5.78 -3.01
CA ARG A 205 -25.47 6.73 -1.95
C ARG A 205 -24.94 6.29 -0.59
N GLY A 206 -25.20 5.04 -0.19
CA GLY A 206 -24.66 4.51 1.06
C GLY A 206 -23.14 4.41 1.05
N ALA A 207 -22.55 3.98 -0.07
CA ALA A 207 -21.09 3.92 -0.22
C ALA A 207 -20.43 5.30 -0.04
N SER A 208 -21.04 6.35 -0.59
CA SER A 208 -20.52 7.72 -0.45
C SER A 208 -20.64 8.23 0.99
N ALA A 209 -21.76 7.95 1.67
CA ALA A 209 -21.94 8.31 3.08
C ALA A 209 -20.94 7.57 4.00
N ARG A 210 -20.63 6.30 3.72
CA ARG A 210 -19.60 5.54 4.46
C ARG A 210 -18.20 6.11 4.24
N ARG A 211 -17.85 6.47 2.99
CA ARG A 211 -16.57 7.12 2.69
C ARG A 211 -16.41 8.45 3.40
N ALA A 212 -17.45 9.29 3.39
CA ALA A 212 -17.44 10.57 4.09
C ALA A 212 -17.25 10.40 5.60
N ALA A 213 -17.90 9.40 6.22
CA ALA A 213 -17.71 9.09 7.63
C ALA A 213 -16.28 8.61 7.96
N ALA A 214 -15.65 7.86 7.05
CA ALA A 214 -14.27 7.37 7.23
C ALA A 214 -13.22 8.48 7.13
N SER A 215 -13.48 9.51 6.32
CA SER A 215 -12.60 10.67 6.12
C SER A 215 -12.86 11.81 7.11
N ALA A 216 -13.96 11.77 7.87
CA ALA A 216 -14.25 12.79 8.87
C ALA A 216 -13.21 12.75 10.01
N PRO A 217 -12.95 13.90 10.68
CA PRO A 217 -12.18 13.91 11.92
C PRO A 217 -12.79 12.93 12.94
N ARG A 218 -11.92 12.16 13.58
CA ARG A 218 -12.29 11.14 14.57
C ARG A 218 -11.50 11.40 15.84
N VAL A 219 -12.00 10.91 16.97
CA VAL A 219 -11.26 11.00 18.23
C VAL A 219 -9.97 10.21 18.09
N GLU A 220 -8.86 10.84 18.42
CA GLU A 220 -7.53 10.25 18.39
C GLU A 220 -7.00 10.19 19.83
N LYS A 221 -6.57 9.01 20.25
CA LYS A 221 -5.98 8.77 21.57
C LYS A 221 -4.53 8.32 21.39
N VAL A 222 -3.59 9.10 21.91
CA VAL A 222 -2.18 8.73 21.95
C VAL A 222 -2.01 7.61 22.97
N MET A 223 -1.54 6.46 22.51
CA MET A 223 -1.34 5.26 23.32
C MET A 223 0.12 5.04 23.67
N GLU A 224 1.04 5.55 22.85
CA GLU A 224 2.48 5.46 23.05
C GLU A 224 3.18 6.64 22.37
N GLY A 225 4.27 7.10 22.98
CA GLY A 225 5.05 8.26 22.54
C GLY A 225 4.27 9.57 22.62
N SER A 226 4.75 10.60 21.93
CA SER A 226 4.10 11.93 21.92
C SER A 226 2.89 12.05 20.99
N GLY A 227 2.67 11.08 20.09
CA GLY A 227 1.75 11.22 18.95
C GLY A 227 2.21 12.23 17.89
N ARG A 228 3.42 12.78 18.02
CA ARG A 228 4.00 13.80 17.13
C ARG A 228 5.41 13.41 16.67
N PRO A 229 5.54 12.44 15.74
CA PRO A 229 6.84 11.96 15.26
C PRO A 229 7.72 13.07 14.71
N VAL A 230 9.02 12.96 15.01
CA VAL A 230 10.06 13.78 14.40
C VAL A 230 10.43 13.19 13.03
N GLN A 231 10.55 14.06 12.03
CA GLN A 231 11.00 13.69 10.69
C GLN A 231 12.10 14.65 10.23
N ARG A 232 13.08 14.16 9.46
CA ARG A 232 14.22 14.97 8.99
C ARG A 232 14.47 14.78 7.50
N VAL A 233 14.78 15.89 6.84
CA VAL A 233 15.13 15.98 5.41
C VAL A 233 16.16 17.11 5.28
N GLY A 234 17.38 16.74 4.92
CA GLY A 234 18.52 17.67 4.98
C GLY A 234 18.70 18.21 6.40
N THR A 235 18.79 19.53 6.54
CA THR A 235 18.96 20.23 7.82
C THR A 235 17.64 20.58 8.52
N ARG A 236 16.49 20.27 7.91
CA ARG A 236 15.18 20.61 8.44
C ARG A 236 14.60 19.47 9.27
N GLU A 237 13.87 19.86 10.31
CA GLU A 237 13.14 18.97 11.19
C GLU A 237 11.66 19.32 11.17
N TRP A 238 10.79 18.31 11.12
CA TRP A 238 9.34 18.44 11.16
C TRP A 238 8.78 17.64 12.33
N ARG A 239 7.83 18.24 13.07
CA ARG A 239 7.05 17.56 14.13
C ARG A 239 5.57 17.60 13.80
N LEU A 240 5.10 16.54 13.16
CA LEU A 240 3.76 16.44 12.58
C LEU A 240 2.91 15.46 13.39
N SER A 241 1.59 15.53 13.26
CA SER A 241 0.72 14.51 13.87
C SER A 241 1.05 13.12 13.30
N ALA A 242 1.09 12.09 14.15
CA ALA A 242 1.27 10.70 13.73
C ALA A 242 0.18 10.24 12.76
N THR A 243 -1.00 10.87 12.77
CA THR A 243 -2.15 10.59 11.87
C THR A 243 -2.19 11.49 10.63
N GLY A 244 -1.38 12.55 10.61
CA GLY A 244 -1.23 13.45 9.47
C GLY A 244 -0.40 12.83 8.34
N PHE A 245 -0.47 13.37 7.13
CA PHE A 245 0.31 12.83 6.00
C PHE A 245 1.82 13.08 6.17
N TRP A 246 2.60 12.08 5.76
CA TRP A 246 4.06 12.08 5.64
C TRP A 246 4.43 10.90 4.76
N GLN A 247 5.50 11.02 3.99
CA GLN A 247 5.98 9.97 3.10
C GLN A 247 6.24 8.67 3.89
N ALA A 248 5.61 7.58 3.48
CA ALA A 248 5.67 6.33 4.23
C ALA A 248 7.01 5.60 4.06
N HIS A 249 7.78 5.89 3.00
CA HIS A 249 9.08 5.31 2.75
C HIS A 249 10.18 6.19 3.36
N ARG A 250 11.12 5.62 4.11
CA ARG A 250 12.13 6.40 4.86
C ARG A 250 13.01 7.29 3.98
N GLY A 251 13.39 6.81 2.80
CA GLY A 251 14.15 7.58 1.81
C GLY A 251 13.34 8.52 0.91
N ALA A 252 11.99 8.48 0.93
CA ALA A 252 11.19 9.18 -0.08
C ALA A 252 11.24 10.71 0.09
N ALA A 253 11.04 11.22 1.31
CA ALA A 253 11.00 12.67 1.53
C ALA A 253 12.31 13.36 1.12
N SER A 254 13.46 12.76 1.47
CA SER A 254 14.78 13.25 1.06
C SER A 254 15.00 13.13 -0.44
N THR A 255 14.61 12.01 -1.06
CA THR A 255 14.80 11.82 -2.50
C THR A 255 13.94 12.80 -3.30
N TYR A 256 12.66 12.96 -2.95
CA TYR A 256 11.76 13.87 -3.65
C TYR A 256 12.20 15.33 -3.46
N SER A 257 12.59 15.73 -2.25
CA SER A 257 13.12 17.08 -1.99
C SER A 257 14.33 17.39 -2.87
N ARG A 258 15.26 16.43 -2.98
CA ARG A 258 16.44 16.57 -3.85
C ARG A 258 16.06 16.67 -5.33
N VAL A 259 15.26 15.74 -5.85
CA VAL A 259 14.86 15.70 -7.27
C VAL A 259 14.07 16.95 -7.66
N VAL A 260 13.12 17.39 -6.82
CA VAL A 260 12.37 18.62 -7.05
C VAL A 260 13.30 19.83 -7.04
N GLY A 261 14.24 19.90 -6.10
CA GLY A 261 15.24 20.98 -6.07
C GLY A 261 16.12 21.02 -7.32
N GLU A 262 16.62 19.87 -7.76
CA GLU A 262 17.43 19.74 -8.99
C GLU A 262 16.65 20.15 -10.24
N TRP A 263 15.38 19.73 -10.37
CA TRP A 263 14.60 19.97 -11.59
C TRP A 263 13.94 21.34 -11.64
N ALA A 264 13.61 21.91 -10.47
CA ALA A 264 13.10 23.28 -10.41
C ALA A 264 14.19 24.30 -10.77
N ASP A 265 15.47 23.96 -10.55
CA ASP A 265 16.64 24.81 -10.80
C ASP A 265 16.45 26.26 -10.31
N ALA A 266 15.81 26.38 -9.14
CA ALA A 266 15.39 27.66 -8.61
C ALA A 266 16.57 28.39 -7.94
N SER A 267 16.84 29.62 -8.36
CA SER A 267 17.86 30.47 -7.75
C SER A 267 17.42 30.98 -6.37
N ALA A 268 18.40 31.40 -5.55
CA ALA A 268 18.10 32.06 -4.28
C ALA A 268 17.25 33.32 -4.51
N GLY A 269 16.11 33.41 -3.81
CA GLY A 269 15.13 34.48 -3.98
C GLY A 269 14.07 34.22 -5.06
N ALA A 270 14.14 33.11 -5.79
CA ALA A 270 13.08 32.70 -6.72
C ALA A 270 11.77 32.44 -5.97
N THR A 271 10.65 32.72 -6.65
CA THR A 271 9.31 32.42 -6.13
C THR A 271 8.86 31.07 -6.67
N ALA A 272 8.49 30.16 -5.77
CA ALA A 272 7.91 28.87 -6.10
C ALA A 272 6.50 28.76 -5.53
N TRP A 273 5.64 28.00 -6.20
CA TRP A 273 4.25 27.75 -5.80
C TRP A 273 4.10 26.28 -5.46
N ASP A 274 3.83 25.99 -4.19
CA ASP A 274 3.42 24.65 -3.76
C ASP A 274 1.90 24.56 -3.76
N LEU A 275 1.34 23.94 -4.80
CA LEU A 275 -0.10 23.87 -5.02
C LEU A 275 -0.81 22.90 -4.06
N TYR A 276 -0.06 22.08 -3.32
CA TYR A 276 -0.60 21.03 -2.44
C TYR A 276 0.17 20.90 -1.10
N GLY A 277 0.84 21.97 -0.68
CA GLY A 277 1.65 22.04 0.55
C GLY A 277 0.86 22.03 1.86
#